data_AF-A0A8T5U868-F1
#
_entry.id   AF-A0A8T5U868-F1
#
_cell.length_a   1.000
_cell.length_b   1.000
_cell.length_c   1.000
_cell.angle_alpha   90.00
_cell.angle_beta   90.00
_cell.angle_gamma   90.00
#
_symmetry.space_group_name_H-M   'P 1'
#
loop_
_entity.id
_entity.type
_entity.pdbx_description
1 polymer ?
#
loop_
_entity_poly.entity_id
_entity_poly.type
_entity_poly.pdbx_seq_one_letter_code
_entity_poly.pdbx_strand_id
1 'polypeptide(L)'
;MKLQKEKEDNFLSDTNEMIEISKRDYYIQKYGIDPAITPVFLSYNAYKRIVGYAMRYGNNNLPQKTWREVYGILVGTIKENKEVVVKDAIPVMVGDRAYVEYKSKHYVDTAQFNTAIYERAIQDNKEDFFVGWWHTHPGIGFIFSPRDIETQLFYQGVNPFAIALVFDHCQKESKSYYLGIAGIRLKNPDRGMFATYSNSIELKFEHTMEKMVKNADKVIKEINKNMKDVLSEIKYIDEILRKRYLAQLQRNFGLIMILKRDIKITDDEIEAENDDYYLYEWDPDIDKKIYRIPKFREKIEKELKKYEVNLSELNSEKNYHEFKKKKARYKKKLNEMLAKPNEWYTKIMNDFKKRIGIISPFFDYLDTDERKIIEHFEERISDYSKVLDDLNSRSEFNL
;
A
#
# COMPACT_ATOMS: atom_id res chain seq x y z
N MET A 1 30.05 22.52 -60.27
CA MET A 1 29.04 23.13 -59.37
C MET A 1 27.58 22.99 -59.86
N LYS A 2 27.26 22.04 -60.76
CA LYS A 2 25.87 21.66 -61.12
C LYS A 2 25.57 20.16 -60.93
N LEU A 3 26.59 19.32 -60.72
CA LEU A 3 26.47 17.87 -60.48
C LEU A 3 26.46 17.47 -58.99
N GLN A 4 26.49 18.45 -58.08
CA GLN A 4 26.40 18.23 -56.63
C GLN A 4 25.04 18.62 -56.04
N LYS A 5 24.22 19.39 -56.78
CA LYS A 5 22.86 19.75 -56.36
C LYS A 5 21.83 18.64 -56.64
N GLU A 6 21.99 17.89 -57.73
CA GLU A 6 21.07 16.78 -58.06
C GLU A 6 21.24 15.53 -57.17
N LYS A 7 22.32 15.44 -56.39
CA LYS A 7 22.50 14.37 -55.38
C LYS A 7 22.02 14.77 -53.99
N GLU A 8 21.88 16.07 -53.70
CA GLU A 8 21.27 16.55 -52.46
C GLU A 8 19.73 16.59 -52.58
N ASP A 9 19.19 16.89 -53.76
CA ASP A 9 17.74 16.89 -53.98
C ASP A 9 17.12 15.47 -54.08
N ASN A 10 17.91 14.44 -54.39
CA ASN A 10 17.48 13.02 -54.37
C ASN A 10 17.72 12.30 -53.03
N PHE A 11 18.32 12.95 -52.04
CA PHE A 11 18.40 12.41 -50.66
C PHE A 11 17.32 13.01 -49.74
N LEU A 12 16.61 14.04 -50.21
CA LEU A 12 15.52 14.71 -49.50
C LEU A 12 14.12 14.28 -49.99
N SER A 13 14.03 13.41 -51.00
CA SER A 13 12.77 12.87 -51.55
C SER A 13 12.37 11.49 -51.02
N ASP A 14 13.25 10.77 -50.34
CA ASP A 14 12.99 9.39 -49.87
C ASP A 14 12.70 9.29 -48.36
N THR A 15 12.58 10.42 -47.66
CA THR A 15 12.22 10.46 -46.22
C THR A 15 10.80 10.98 -45.96
N ASN A 16 9.92 10.94 -46.94
CA ASN A 16 8.57 11.51 -46.85
C ASN A 16 7.42 10.52 -47.12
N GLU A 17 7.63 9.24 -46.83
CA GLU A 17 6.54 8.25 -46.71
C GLU A 17 6.78 7.25 -45.55
N MET A 18 7.18 7.75 -44.38
CA MET A 18 6.70 7.10 -43.15
C MET A 18 5.34 7.70 -42.86
N ILE A 19 4.28 7.04 -43.35
CA ILE A 19 2.92 7.29 -42.88
C ILE A 19 3.01 7.18 -41.36
N GLU A 20 2.85 8.31 -40.65
CA GLU A 20 2.80 8.34 -39.20
C GLU A 20 1.51 7.62 -38.79
N ILE A 21 1.60 6.29 -38.69
CA ILE A 21 0.50 5.43 -38.25
C ILE A 21 0.10 5.97 -36.88
N SER A 22 -1.14 6.46 -36.73
CA SER A 22 -1.61 6.96 -35.44
C SER A 22 -1.39 5.86 -34.39
N LYS A 23 -1.05 6.16 -33.11
CA LYS A 23 -0.79 5.05 -32.16
C LYS A 23 -2.00 4.13 -32.03
N ARG A 24 -3.20 4.65 -32.29
CA ARG A 24 -4.42 3.87 -32.40
C ARG A 24 -4.34 2.82 -33.50
N ASP A 25 -3.95 3.20 -34.71
CA ASP A 25 -3.78 2.26 -35.84
C ASP A 25 -2.65 1.27 -35.56
N TYR A 26 -1.56 1.71 -34.92
CA TYR A 26 -0.48 0.83 -34.45
C TYR A 26 -1.00 -0.19 -33.43
N TYR A 27 -1.83 0.22 -32.47
CA TYR A 27 -2.40 -0.68 -31.48
C TYR A 27 -3.40 -1.66 -32.10
N ILE A 28 -4.21 -1.23 -33.06
CA ILE A 28 -5.12 -2.11 -33.80
C ILE A 28 -4.31 -3.14 -34.58
N GLN A 29 -3.22 -2.75 -35.25
CA GLN A 29 -2.33 -3.68 -35.95
C GLN A 29 -1.64 -4.66 -34.99
N LYS A 30 -1.18 -4.17 -33.82
CA LYS A 30 -0.45 -4.98 -32.84
C LYS A 30 -1.35 -5.96 -32.08
N TYR A 31 -2.54 -5.54 -31.69
CA TYR A 31 -3.42 -6.30 -30.79
C TYR A 31 -4.64 -6.90 -31.48
N GLY A 32 -4.91 -6.51 -32.73
CA GLY A 32 -6.08 -6.96 -33.50
C GLY A 32 -7.41 -6.34 -33.05
N ILE A 33 -7.40 -5.46 -32.05
CA ILE A 33 -8.55 -4.73 -31.52
C ILE A 33 -8.12 -3.35 -31.07
N ASP A 34 -9.04 -2.39 -31.11
CA ASP A 34 -8.82 -1.05 -30.57
C ASP A 34 -8.90 -1.08 -29.02
N PRO A 35 -7.80 -0.80 -28.29
CA PRO A 35 -7.79 -0.75 -26.84
C PRO A 35 -8.83 0.21 -26.26
N ALA A 36 -9.14 1.29 -26.98
CA ALA A 36 -10.07 2.33 -26.52
C ALA A 36 -11.51 1.86 -26.41
N ILE A 37 -11.90 0.75 -27.04
CA ILE A 37 -13.26 0.18 -27.00
C ILE A 37 -13.32 -1.22 -26.39
N THR A 38 -12.17 -1.76 -25.97
CA THR A 38 -12.06 -3.14 -25.47
C THR A 38 -12.99 -3.36 -24.26
N PRO A 39 -13.83 -4.41 -24.24
CA PRO A 39 -14.74 -4.64 -23.13
C PRO A 39 -14.00 -4.96 -21.83
N VAL A 40 -14.68 -4.72 -20.71
CA VAL A 40 -14.15 -4.93 -19.36
C VAL A 40 -15.05 -5.89 -18.60
N PHE A 41 -14.48 -6.95 -18.05
CA PHE A 41 -15.15 -7.80 -17.07
C PHE A 41 -14.83 -7.30 -15.65
N LEU A 42 -15.86 -6.97 -14.88
CA LEU A 42 -15.76 -6.52 -13.50
C LEU A 42 -16.22 -7.63 -12.54
N SER A 43 -15.29 -8.10 -11.70
CA SER A 43 -15.59 -9.06 -10.64
C SER A 43 -16.50 -8.45 -9.56
N TYR A 44 -17.25 -9.29 -8.87
CA TYR A 44 -18.01 -8.86 -7.69
C TYR A 44 -17.06 -8.36 -6.59
N ASN A 45 -15.87 -8.95 -6.46
CA ASN A 45 -14.87 -8.53 -5.49
C ASN A 45 -14.34 -7.10 -5.73
N ALA A 46 -14.08 -6.73 -6.98
CA ALA A 46 -13.70 -5.36 -7.31
C ALA A 46 -14.86 -4.39 -7.09
N TYR A 47 -16.05 -4.74 -7.58
CA TYR A 47 -17.24 -3.89 -7.42
C TYR A 47 -17.59 -3.65 -5.94
N LYS A 48 -17.61 -4.69 -5.09
CA LYS A 48 -17.95 -4.55 -3.68
C LYS A 48 -16.96 -3.64 -2.94
N ARG A 49 -15.67 -3.66 -3.30
CA ARG A 49 -14.62 -2.82 -2.69
C ARG A 49 -14.75 -1.36 -3.11
N ILE A 50 -14.94 -1.11 -4.40
CA ILE A 50 -15.21 0.23 -4.94
C ILE A 50 -16.38 0.86 -4.20
N VAL A 51 -17.54 0.17 -4.21
CA VAL A 51 -18.77 0.67 -3.60
C VAL A 51 -18.63 0.80 -2.09
N GLY A 52 -18.05 -0.19 -1.41
CA GLY A 52 -17.89 -0.19 0.04
C GLY A 52 -17.04 0.98 0.54
N TYR A 53 -15.92 1.27 -0.15
CA TYR A 53 -15.08 2.40 0.20
C TYR A 53 -15.70 3.74 -0.21
N ALA A 54 -16.24 3.85 -1.43
CA ALA A 54 -16.92 5.05 -1.93
C ALA A 54 -18.04 5.52 -1.00
N MET A 55 -18.87 4.59 -0.54
CA MET A 55 -20.01 4.89 0.32
C MET A 55 -19.62 5.38 1.72
N ARG A 56 -18.34 5.26 2.14
CA ARG A 56 -17.85 5.92 3.36
C ARG A 56 -17.82 7.45 3.23
N TYR A 57 -17.64 7.95 2.01
CA TYR A 57 -17.36 9.36 1.75
C TYR A 57 -18.38 10.05 0.84
N GLY A 58 -19.18 9.31 0.08
CA GLY A 58 -20.29 9.83 -0.71
C GLY A 58 -21.50 8.92 -0.58
N ASN A 59 -22.48 9.33 0.22
CA ASN A 59 -23.76 8.63 0.36
C ASN A 59 -24.89 9.59 0.76
N ASN A 60 -26.13 9.15 0.55
CA ASN A 60 -27.34 9.96 0.79
C ASN A 60 -27.60 10.30 2.28
N ASN A 61 -26.95 9.61 3.22
CA ASN A 61 -27.06 9.92 4.65
C ASN A 61 -26.06 11.01 5.08
N LEU A 62 -25.06 11.32 4.26
CA LEU A 62 -24.12 12.40 4.49
C LEU A 62 -24.62 13.68 3.82
N PRO A 63 -24.44 14.86 4.45
CA PRO A 63 -24.70 16.13 3.78
C PRO A 63 -23.93 16.20 2.47
N GLN A 64 -24.58 16.61 1.37
CA GLN A 64 -23.93 16.70 0.05
C GLN A 64 -22.64 17.51 0.08
N LYS A 65 -22.60 18.57 0.90
CA LYS A 65 -21.39 19.36 1.12
C LYS A 65 -20.23 18.48 1.60
N THR A 66 -20.43 17.48 2.45
CA THR A 66 -19.33 16.66 2.97
C THR A 66 -18.87 15.55 2.04
N TRP A 67 -19.49 15.39 0.87
CA TRP A 67 -19.07 14.37 -0.08
C TRP A 67 -17.63 14.61 -0.55
N ARG A 68 -16.85 13.54 -0.64
CA ARG A 68 -15.46 13.57 -1.11
C ARG A 68 -15.30 12.59 -2.26
N GLU A 69 -14.45 12.98 -3.21
CA GLU A 69 -13.96 12.04 -4.22
C GLU A 69 -12.97 11.08 -3.57
N VAL A 70 -12.99 9.83 -4.02
CA VAL A 70 -12.04 8.82 -3.58
C VAL A 70 -11.35 8.22 -4.78
N TYR A 71 -10.15 7.69 -4.57
CA TYR A 71 -9.31 7.14 -5.60
C TYR A 71 -8.75 5.79 -5.20
N GLY A 72 -8.61 4.91 -6.18
CA GLY A 72 -7.91 3.65 -6.01
C GLY A 72 -7.42 3.04 -7.32
N ILE A 73 -6.78 1.88 -7.20
CA ILE A 73 -6.12 1.17 -8.29
C ILE A 73 -6.86 -0.13 -8.60
N LEU A 74 -6.81 -0.56 -9.86
CA LEU A 74 -7.47 -1.78 -10.34
C LEU A 74 -6.43 -2.85 -10.65
N VAL A 75 -6.66 -4.04 -10.10
CA VAL A 75 -5.79 -5.20 -10.26
C VAL A 75 -6.52 -6.28 -11.04
N GLY A 76 -5.83 -6.87 -12.01
CA GLY A 76 -6.46 -7.80 -12.92
C GLY A 76 -5.54 -8.34 -14.00
N THR A 77 -6.14 -8.84 -15.07
CA THR A 77 -5.44 -9.45 -16.20
C THR A 77 -6.04 -8.98 -17.52
N ILE A 78 -5.27 -9.01 -18.59
CA ILE A 78 -5.79 -8.80 -19.95
C ILE A 78 -5.85 -10.15 -20.66
N LYS A 79 -7.05 -10.62 -21.00
CA LYS A 79 -7.25 -11.91 -21.69
C LYS A 79 -7.15 -11.71 -23.19
N GLU A 80 -6.14 -12.33 -23.81
CA GLU A 80 -5.91 -12.35 -25.27
C GLU A 80 -5.95 -10.96 -25.94
N ASN A 81 -5.65 -9.89 -25.20
CA ASN A 81 -5.83 -8.50 -25.65
C ASN A 81 -7.26 -8.12 -26.05
N LYS A 82 -8.26 -8.96 -25.79
CA LYS A 82 -9.67 -8.75 -26.20
C LYS A 82 -10.59 -8.35 -25.05
N GLU A 83 -10.19 -8.62 -23.82
CA GLU A 83 -11.00 -8.31 -22.63
C GLU A 83 -10.09 -7.98 -21.45
N VAL A 84 -10.42 -6.87 -20.77
CA VAL A 84 -9.75 -6.50 -19.52
C VAL A 84 -10.54 -7.08 -18.36
N VAL A 85 -9.93 -7.93 -17.55
CA VAL A 85 -10.55 -8.58 -16.40
C VAL A 85 -10.10 -7.89 -15.13
N VAL A 86 -10.98 -7.11 -14.52
CA VAL A 86 -10.75 -6.46 -13.23
C VAL A 86 -11.15 -7.44 -12.12
N LYS A 87 -10.14 -7.95 -11.41
CA LYS A 87 -10.33 -8.95 -10.33
C LYS A 87 -10.47 -8.31 -8.96
N ASP A 88 -9.77 -7.20 -8.74
CA ASP A 88 -9.75 -6.52 -7.45
C ASP A 88 -9.62 -5.00 -7.62
N ALA A 89 -10.03 -4.25 -6.60
CA ALA A 89 -9.99 -2.80 -6.56
C ALA A 89 -9.50 -2.34 -5.19
N ILE A 90 -8.29 -1.79 -5.14
CA ILE A 90 -7.64 -1.39 -3.89
C ILE A 90 -7.87 0.11 -3.69
N PRO A 91 -8.57 0.52 -2.60
CA PRO A 91 -8.64 1.93 -2.21
C PRO A 91 -7.23 2.49 -1.98
N VAL A 92 -6.97 3.74 -2.34
CA VAL A 92 -5.66 4.34 -2.09
C VAL A 92 -5.79 5.59 -1.25
N MET A 93 -6.70 6.50 -1.60
CA MET A 93 -6.84 7.76 -0.89
C MET A 93 -8.24 8.37 -1.04
N VAL A 94 -8.52 9.33 -0.17
CA VAL A 94 -9.63 10.27 -0.29
C VAL A 94 -9.09 11.63 -0.70
N GLY A 95 -9.69 12.18 -1.75
CA GLY A 95 -9.41 13.53 -2.24
C GLY A 95 -10.21 14.61 -1.51
N ASP A 96 -10.07 15.85 -1.99
CA ASP A 96 -10.92 16.96 -1.58
C ASP A 96 -12.33 16.82 -2.21
N ARG A 97 -13.25 17.75 -1.92
CA ARG A 97 -14.65 17.72 -2.41
C ARG A 97 -14.78 17.70 -3.94
N ALA A 98 -13.76 18.15 -4.65
CA ALA A 98 -13.82 18.37 -6.09
C ALA A 98 -12.71 17.68 -6.88
N TYR A 99 -11.63 17.21 -6.23
CA TYR A 99 -10.46 16.63 -6.91
C TYR A 99 -9.62 15.76 -5.97
N VAL A 100 -8.91 14.80 -6.56
CA VAL A 100 -7.85 14.01 -5.93
C VAL A 100 -6.48 14.57 -6.38
N GLU A 101 -5.72 15.17 -5.46
CA GLU A 101 -4.37 15.67 -5.77
C GLU A 101 -3.34 14.54 -5.69
N TYR A 102 -2.88 14.05 -6.85
CA TYR A 102 -1.91 12.97 -6.95
C TYR A 102 -0.47 13.48 -6.75
N LYS A 103 -0.09 13.68 -5.48
CA LYS A 103 1.27 14.08 -5.04
C LYS A 103 2.33 12.99 -5.27
N SER A 104 3.60 13.41 -5.30
CA SER A 104 4.81 12.56 -5.44
C SER A 104 4.87 11.38 -4.47
N LYS A 105 4.37 11.52 -3.23
CA LYS A 105 4.24 10.42 -2.26
C LYS A 105 3.39 9.26 -2.78
N HIS A 106 2.34 9.53 -3.56
CA HIS A 106 1.42 8.51 -4.08
C HIS A 106 2.02 7.72 -5.26
N TYR A 107 3.01 8.28 -5.97
CA TYR A 107 3.78 7.52 -6.96
C TYR A 107 4.67 6.46 -6.29
N VAL A 108 5.27 6.79 -5.16
CA VAL A 108 6.05 5.83 -4.37
C VAL A 108 5.14 4.73 -3.83
N ASP A 109 3.97 5.10 -3.31
CA ASP A 109 2.99 4.14 -2.78
C ASP A 109 2.44 3.22 -3.88
N THR A 110 2.10 3.77 -5.05
CA THR A 110 1.66 2.94 -6.20
C THR A 110 2.77 2.07 -6.77
N ALA A 111 4.03 2.50 -6.74
CA ALA A 111 5.17 1.65 -7.08
C ALA A 111 5.33 0.49 -6.06
N GLN A 112 5.20 0.76 -4.76
CA GLN A 112 5.22 -0.28 -3.72
C GLN A 112 4.05 -1.27 -3.89
N PHE A 113 2.84 -0.76 -4.16
CA PHE A 113 1.71 -1.62 -4.49
C PHE A 113 1.98 -2.46 -5.74
N ASN A 114 2.60 -1.90 -6.78
CA ASN A 114 2.96 -2.64 -7.99
C ASN A 114 3.87 -3.82 -7.65
N THR A 115 4.92 -3.56 -6.87
CA THR A 115 5.88 -4.58 -6.46
C THR A 115 5.21 -5.67 -5.64
N ALA A 116 4.42 -5.30 -4.63
CA ALA A 116 3.71 -6.26 -3.78
C ALA A 116 2.68 -7.11 -4.57
N ILE A 117 1.97 -6.50 -5.51
CA ILE A 117 1.02 -7.22 -6.39
C ILE A 117 1.77 -8.16 -7.31
N TYR A 118 2.87 -7.71 -7.91
CA TYR A 118 3.70 -8.52 -8.78
C TYR A 118 4.34 -9.71 -8.04
N GLU A 119 4.87 -9.50 -6.84
CA GLU A 119 5.40 -10.57 -5.98
C GLU A 119 4.32 -11.59 -5.63
N ARG A 120 3.12 -11.13 -5.25
CA ARG A 120 1.98 -12.02 -4.98
C ARG A 120 1.52 -12.76 -6.22
N ALA A 121 1.52 -12.10 -7.38
CA ALA A 121 1.16 -12.69 -8.66
C ALA A 121 2.14 -13.83 -9.02
N ILE A 122 3.45 -13.63 -8.81
CA ILE A 122 4.46 -14.69 -8.95
C ILE A 122 4.20 -15.84 -7.98
N GLN A 123 3.97 -15.56 -6.70
CA GLN A 123 3.74 -16.59 -5.68
C GLN A 123 2.49 -17.44 -5.97
N ASP A 124 1.41 -16.80 -6.43
CA ASP A 124 0.13 -17.44 -6.74
C ASP A 124 0.11 -18.07 -8.15
N ASN A 125 1.19 -17.94 -8.93
CA ASN A 125 1.26 -18.29 -10.35
C ASN A 125 0.11 -17.68 -11.17
N LYS A 126 -0.20 -16.41 -10.89
CA LYS A 126 -1.21 -15.60 -11.57
C LYS A 126 -0.51 -14.49 -12.34
N GLU A 127 -1.06 -14.11 -13.49
CA GLU A 127 -0.55 -12.97 -14.28
C GLU A 127 -1.26 -11.66 -13.90
N ASP A 128 -1.42 -11.39 -12.60
CA ASP A 128 -2.14 -10.21 -12.12
C ASP A 128 -1.24 -8.96 -12.12
N PHE A 129 -1.73 -7.86 -12.71
CA PHE A 129 -1.03 -6.57 -12.76
C PHE A 129 -2.02 -5.41 -12.73
N PHE A 130 -1.51 -4.17 -12.79
CA PHE A 130 -2.36 -2.98 -12.88
C PHE A 130 -3.05 -2.87 -14.24
N VAL A 131 -4.38 -3.02 -14.20
CA VAL A 131 -5.24 -2.90 -15.38
C VAL A 131 -5.90 -1.52 -15.48
N GLY A 132 -5.68 -0.64 -14.51
CA GLY A 132 -6.21 0.71 -14.52
C GLY A 132 -6.40 1.29 -13.11
N TRP A 133 -7.33 2.23 -13.00
CA TRP A 133 -7.62 2.95 -11.76
C TRP A 133 -9.12 3.22 -11.66
N TRP A 134 -9.56 3.63 -10.48
CA TRP A 134 -10.94 3.99 -10.25
C TRP A 134 -11.05 5.20 -9.34
N HIS A 135 -12.12 5.96 -9.50
CA HIS A 135 -12.45 7.07 -8.62
C HIS A 135 -13.96 7.26 -8.53
N THR A 136 -14.38 8.25 -7.73
CA THR A 136 -15.79 8.59 -7.58
C THR A 136 -16.10 10.00 -8.01
N HIS A 137 -17.31 10.20 -8.53
CA HIS A 137 -17.87 11.49 -8.90
C HIS A 137 -19.24 11.68 -8.25
N PRO A 138 -19.30 11.98 -6.93
CA PRO A 138 -20.56 12.02 -6.19
C PRO A 138 -21.52 13.11 -6.72
N GLY A 139 -22.53 12.72 -7.49
CA GLY A 139 -23.54 13.62 -8.05
C GLY A 139 -23.12 14.41 -9.30
N ILE A 140 -21.97 14.09 -9.90
CA ILE A 140 -21.47 14.76 -11.13
C ILE A 140 -21.76 13.90 -12.37
N GLY A 141 -21.80 12.57 -12.22
CA GLY A 141 -21.92 11.62 -13.31
C GLY A 141 -20.59 11.22 -13.94
N PHE A 142 -20.64 10.61 -15.13
CA PHE A 142 -19.53 9.89 -15.74
C PHE A 142 -18.82 10.72 -16.82
N ILE A 143 -18.17 11.79 -16.38
CA ILE A 143 -17.32 12.67 -17.20
C ILE A 143 -15.89 12.66 -16.67
N PHE A 144 -14.92 13.09 -17.47
CA PHE A 144 -13.55 13.33 -17.00
C PHE A 144 -13.31 14.83 -16.83
N SER A 145 -12.73 15.19 -15.69
CA SER A 145 -12.06 16.47 -15.49
C SER A 145 -10.72 16.51 -16.26
N PRO A 146 -10.10 17.69 -16.44
CA PRO A 146 -8.75 17.78 -17.01
C PRO A 146 -7.72 16.90 -16.27
N ARG A 147 -7.85 16.77 -14.94
CA ARG A 147 -6.96 15.94 -14.13
C ARG A 147 -7.17 14.44 -14.38
N ASP A 148 -8.41 14.03 -14.62
CA ASP A 148 -8.72 12.64 -14.97
C ASP A 148 -8.14 12.29 -16.33
N ILE A 149 -8.17 13.22 -17.29
CA ILE A 149 -7.52 13.05 -18.59
C ILE A 149 -6.01 12.87 -18.40
N GLU A 150 -5.35 13.73 -17.62
CA GLU A 150 -3.91 13.62 -17.32
C GLU A 150 -3.56 12.28 -16.67
N THR A 151 -4.34 11.87 -15.67
CA THR A 151 -4.14 10.59 -14.97
C THR A 151 -4.36 9.42 -15.92
N GLN A 152 -5.41 9.46 -16.74
CA GLN A 152 -5.69 8.42 -17.71
C GLN A 152 -4.63 8.36 -18.82
N LEU A 153 -4.05 9.48 -19.25
CA LEU A 153 -2.92 9.52 -20.18
C LEU A 153 -1.70 8.83 -19.58
N PHE A 154 -1.40 9.06 -18.30
CA PHE A 154 -0.30 8.38 -17.61
C PHE A 154 -0.49 6.86 -17.63
N TYR A 155 -1.67 6.38 -17.22
CA TYR A 155 -1.97 4.95 -17.22
C TYR A 155 -1.99 4.35 -18.64
N GLN A 156 -2.60 5.03 -19.63
CA GLN A 156 -2.64 4.54 -21.02
C GLN A 156 -1.31 4.65 -21.76
N GLY A 157 -0.40 5.51 -21.30
CA GLY A 157 0.97 5.59 -21.81
C GLY A 157 1.78 4.34 -21.50
N VAL A 158 1.55 3.74 -20.33
CA VAL A 158 2.22 2.48 -19.91
C VAL A 158 1.44 1.25 -20.40
N ASN A 159 0.12 1.25 -20.26
CA ASN A 159 -0.76 0.15 -20.66
C ASN A 159 -1.90 0.67 -21.53
N PRO A 160 -1.92 0.42 -22.86
CA PRO A 160 -2.94 0.97 -23.74
C PRO A 160 -4.37 0.52 -23.39
N PHE A 161 -4.52 -0.61 -22.70
CA PHE A 161 -5.80 -1.16 -22.24
C PHE A 161 -6.26 -0.61 -20.87
N ALA A 162 -5.48 0.27 -20.24
CA ALA A 162 -5.79 0.80 -18.92
C ALA A 162 -7.18 1.44 -18.88
N ILE A 163 -8.00 1.01 -17.93
CA ILE A 163 -9.38 1.47 -17.75
C ILE A 163 -9.49 2.43 -16.56
N ALA A 164 -10.25 3.52 -16.70
CA ALA A 164 -10.75 4.27 -15.56
C ALA A 164 -12.17 3.80 -15.25
N LEU A 165 -12.43 3.33 -14.03
CA LEU A 165 -13.78 3.09 -13.55
C LEU A 165 -14.23 4.29 -12.70
N VAL A 166 -15.37 4.88 -13.07
CA VAL A 166 -15.95 6.00 -12.33
C VAL A 166 -17.22 5.52 -11.65
N PHE A 167 -17.29 5.67 -10.33
CA PHE A 167 -18.48 5.34 -9.55
C PHE A 167 -19.21 6.60 -9.06
N ASP A 168 -20.51 6.66 -9.29
CA ASP A 168 -21.39 7.69 -8.75
C ASP A 168 -22.59 7.03 -8.06
N HIS A 169 -22.62 7.17 -6.74
CA HIS A 169 -23.70 6.65 -5.91
C HIS A 169 -25.08 7.24 -6.25
N CYS A 170 -25.15 8.46 -6.79
CA CYS A 170 -26.40 9.09 -7.21
C CYS A 170 -26.98 8.44 -8.48
N GLN A 171 -26.17 7.72 -9.24
CA GLN A 171 -26.58 7.03 -10.47
C GLN A 171 -26.96 5.57 -10.23
N LYS A 172 -26.77 5.01 -9.02
CA LYS A 172 -27.23 3.66 -8.69
C LYS A 172 -28.72 3.53 -8.98
N GLU A 173 -29.11 2.37 -9.51
CA GLU A 173 -30.49 2.04 -9.90
C GLU A 173 -31.09 2.93 -11.01
N SER A 174 -30.27 3.78 -11.64
CA SER A 174 -30.68 4.50 -12.85
C SER A 174 -30.88 3.54 -14.04
N LYS A 175 -31.70 3.95 -15.01
CA LYS A 175 -31.97 3.16 -16.22
C LYS A 175 -30.70 2.91 -17.05
N SER A 176 -29.79 3.88 -17.08
CA SER A 176 -28.59 3.83 -17.93
C SER A 176 -27.39 3.21 -17.19
N TYR A 177 -27.31 3.37 -15.88
CA TYR A 177 -26.17 2.94 -15.07
C TYR A 177 -26.65 2.30 -13.77
N TYR A 178 -27.32 1.15 -13.86
CA TYR A 178 -27.95 0.49 -12.70
C TYR A 178 -26.99 0.23 -11.53
N LEU A 179 -25.72 -0.09 -11.82
CA LEU A 179 -24.68 -0.31 -10.80
C LEU A 179 -23.98 0.98 -10.35
N GLY A 180 -24.35 2.15 -10.90
CA GLY A 180 -23.71 3.43 -10.62
C GLY A 180 -22.25 3.50 -11.06
N ILE A 181 -21.80 2.64 -11.97
CA ILE A 181 -20.41 2.57 -12.43
C ILE A 181 -20.33 2.65 -13.95
N ALA A 182 -19.34 3.38 -14.46
CA ALA A 182 -19.03 3.48 -15.87
C ALA A 182 -17.53 3.27 -16.12
N GLY A 183 -17.20 2.65 -17.24
CA GLY A 183 -15.83 2.54 -17.73
C GLY A 183 -15.53 3.63 -18.74
N ILE A 184 -14.40 4.30 -18.57
CA ILE A 184 -13.96 5.39 -19.44
C ILE A 184 -12.51 5.15 -19.91
N ARG A 185 -12.27 5.32 -21.21
CA ARG A 185 -10.92 5.36 -21.82
C ARG A 185 -10.77 6.51 -22.81
N LEU A 186 -9.55 6.97 -23.00
CA LEU A 186 -9.20 7.92 -24.06
C LEU A 186 -9.11 7.20 -25.39
N LYS A 187 -9.69 7.80 -26.44
CA LYS A 187 -9.70 7.25 -27.81
C LYS A 187 -8.38 7.51 -28.53
N ASN A 188 -7.81 8.70 -28.35
CA ASN A 188 -6.59 9.15 -29.01
C ASN A 188 -5.65 9.76 -27.97
N PRO A 189 -4.95 8.95 -27.15
CA PRO A 189 -4.06 9.46 -26.11
C PRO A 189 -2.91 10.31 -26.68
N ASP A 190 -2.59 10.18 -27.96
CA ASP A 190 -1.55 10.98 -28.65
C ASP A 190 -1.85 12.48 -28.68
N ARG A 191 -3.12 12.85 -28.58
CA ARG A 191 -3.53 14.26 -28.53
C ARG A 191 -3.28 14.90 -27.16
N GLY A 192 -2.70 14.15 -26.22
CA GLY A 192 -2.46 14.59 -24.86
C GLY A 192 -3.74 15.10 -24.22
N MET A 193 -3.69 16.30 -23.64
CA MET A 193 -4.82 16.92 -22.94
C MET A 193 -6.07 17.16 -23.81
N PHE A 194 -5.92 17.17 -25.14
CA PHE A 194 -7.04 17.32 -26.08
C PHE A 194 -7.64 15.97 -26.53
N ALA A 195 -7.24 14.87 -25.90
CA ALA A 195 -7.78 13.55 -26.18
C ALA A 195 -9.27 13.48 -25.83
N THR A 196 -10.08 12.96 -26.76
CA THR A 196 -11.47 12.64 -26.49
C THR A 196 -11.57 11.29 -25.77
N TYR A 197 -12.60 11.12 -24.94
CA TYR A 197 -12.86 9.87 -24.23
C TYR A 197 -14.17 9.21 -24.69
N SER A 198 -14.27 7.90 -24.43
CA SER A 198 -15.52 7.15 -24.53
C SER A 198 -15.98 6.81 -23.12
N ASN A 199 -17.18 7.24 -22.73
CA ASN A 199 -17.83 6.85 -21.47
C ASN A 199 -18.74 5.61 -21.61
N SER A 200 -18.68 4.95 -22.75
CA SER A 200 -19.56 3.84 -23.15
C SER A 200 -18.80 2.52 -23.28
N ILE A 201 -17.75 2.30 -22.49
CA ILE A 201 -17.04 1.02 -22.50
C ILE A 201 -17.98 -0.07 -21.99
N GLU A 202 -18.10 -1.15 -22.75
CA GLU A 202 -18.94 -2.28 -22.36
C GLU A 202 -18.38 -2.92 -21.08
N LEU A 203 -19.20 -2.91 -20.02
CA LEU A 203 -18.90 -3.57 -18.75
C LEU A 203 -19.71 -4.87 -18.64
N LYS A 204 -19.00 -5.99 -18.52
CA LYS A 204 -19.55 -7.31 -18.16
C LYS A 204 -19.37 -7.54 -16.67
N PHE A 205 -20.32 -8.23 -16.05
CA PHE A 205 -20.32 -8.43 -14.60
C PHE A 205 -20.36 -9.92 -14.27
N GLU A 206 -19.70 -10.29 -13.18
CA GLU A 206 -19.65 -11.68 -12.69
C GLU A 206 -21.03 -12.24 -12.32
N HIS A 207 -21.95 -11.37 -11.89
CA HIS A 207 -23.31 -11.72 -11.51
C HIS A 207 -24.32 -10.78 -12.15
N THR A 208 -25.60 -11.14 -12.08
CA THR A 208 -26.69 -10.23 -12.46
C THR A 208 -26.61 -8.92 -11.66
N MET A 209 -26.96 -7.81 -12.31
CA MET A 209 -26.84 -6.48 -11.71
C MET A 209 -27.59 -6.38 -10.37
N GLU A 210 -28.79 -6.95 -10.27
CA GLU A 210 -29.58 -7.02 -9.03
C GLU A 210 -28.84 -7.74 -7.89
N LYS A 211 -28.19 -8.87 -8.20
CA LYS A 211 -27.43 -9.65 -7.22
C LYS A 211 -26.18 -8.88 -6.75
N MET A 212 -25.53 -8.16 -7.66
CA MET A 212 -24.39 -7.29 -7.34
C MET A 212 -24.81 -6.20 -6.35
N VAL A 213 -25.90 -5.46 -6.64
CA VAL A 213 -26.42 -4.40 -5.76
C VAL A 213 -26.83 -4.96 -4.40
N LYS A 214 -27.66 -6.02 -4.38
CA LYS A 214 -28.16 -6.62 -3.13
C LYS A 214 -27.03 -7.07 -2.21
N ASN A 215 -25.98 -7.68 -2.76
CA ASN A 215 -24.84 -8.13 -1.97
C ASN A 215 -23.96 -6.95 -1.53
N ALA A 216 -23.73 -5.96 -2.39
CA ALA A 216 -22.99 -4.75 -2.02
C ALA A 216 -23.70 -3.96 -0.91
N ASP A 217 -25.03 -3.84 -0.94
CA ASP A 217 -25.77 -3.09 0.08
C ASP A 217 -25.69 -3.75 1.47
N LYS A 218 -25.55 -5.08 1.56
CA LYS A 218 -25.28 -5.77 2.82
C LYS A 218 -23.93 -5.35 3.40
N VAL A 219 -22.90 -5.36 2.56
CA VAL A 219 -21.55 -4.92 2.91
C VAL A 219 -21.54 -3.45 3.33
N ILE A 220 -22.22 -2.57 2.59
CA ILE A 220 -22.34 -1.15 2.93
C ILE A 220 -22.97 -0.95 4.31
N LYS A 221 -24.03 -1.72 4.64
CA LYS A 221 -24.66 -1.65 5.97
C LYS A 221 -23.70 -2.08 7.09
N GLU A 222 -22.91 -3.13 6.87
CA GLU A 222 -21.90 -3.57 7.83
C GLU A 222 -20.79 -2.55 8.00
N ILE A 223 -20.28 -1.98 6.91
CA ILE A 223 -19.28 -0.91 6.93
C ILE A 223 -19.83 0.29 7.70
N ASN A 224 -21.01 0.80 7.35
CA ASN A 224 -21.60 1.97 8.01
C ASN A 224 -21.81 1.76 9.51
N LYS A 225 -22.13 0.53 9.93
CA LYS A 225 -22.32 0.19 11.33
C LYS A 225 -21.00 0.16 12.12
N ASN A 226 -19.95 -0.42 11.56
CA ASN A 226 -18.73 -0.74 12.31
C ASN A 226 -17.56 0.21 12.05
N MET A 227 -17.57 0.97 10.94
CA MET A 227 -16.40 1.76 10.51
C MET A 227 -15.99 2.81 11.54
N LYS A 228 -16.93 3.41 12.28
CA LYS A 228 -16.59 4.34 13.36
C LYS A 228 -15.72 3.69 14.43
N ASP A 229 -16.06 2.46 14.82
CA ASP A 229 -15.32 1.71 15.82
C ASP A 229 -13.96 1.28 15.26
N VAL A 230 -13.91 0.77 14.01
CA VAL A 230 -12.67 0.44 13.30
C VAL A 230 -11.69 1.61 13.27
N LEU A 231 -12.14 2.81 12.88
CA LEU A 231 -11.30 4.01 12.85
C LEU A 231 -10.81 4.42 14.24
N SER A 232 -11.63 4.22 15.27
CA SER A 232 -11.23 4.47 16.66
C SER A 232 -10.13 3.51 17.12
N GLU A 233 -10.18 2.25 16.70
CA GLU A 233 -9.15 1.25 17.01
C GLU A 233 -7.84 1.52 16.25
N ILE A 234 -7.91 1.97 14.99
CA ILE A 234 -6.73 2.41 14.23
C ILE A 234 -6.06 3.60 14.93
N LYS A 235 -6.87 4.58 15.37
CA LYS A 235 -6.38 5.72 16.15
C LYS A 235 -5.75 5.27 17.47
N TYR A 236 -6.32 4.28 18.14
CA TYR A 236 -5.75 3.69 19.35
C TYR A 236 -4.39 3.04 19.09
N ILE A 237 -4.24 2.31 17.97
CA ILE A 237 -2.95 1.73 17.56
C ILE A 237 -1.91 2.84 17.40
N ASP A 238 -2.23 3.93 16.72
CA ASP A 238 -1.29 5.04 16.53
C ASP A 238 -0.96 5.78 17.85
N GLU A 239 -1.97 6.25 18.57
CA GLU A 239 -1.77 7.14 19.71
C GLU A 239 -1.33 6.39 20.98
N ILE A 240 -1.87 5.19 21.20
CA ILE A 240 -1.68 4.46 22.45
C ILE A 240 -0.64 3.36 22.30
N LEU A 241 -0.81 2.45 21.33
CA LEU A 241 0.13 1.35 21.20
C LEU A 241 1.49 1.84 20.67
N ARG A 242 1.50 2.64 19.60
CA ARG A 242 2.75 3.12 19.00
C ARG A 242 3.38 4.25 19.82
N LYS A 243 2.73 5.41 19.90
CA LYS A 243 3.33 6.62 20.51
C LYS A 243 3.58 6.51 22.01
N ARG A 244 2.80 5.67 22.73
CA ARG A 244 2.94 5.52 24.18
C ARG A 244 3.58 4.20 24.59
N TYR A 245 2.95 3.05 24.33
CA TYR A 245 3.40 1.77 24.90
C TYR A 245 4.68 1.24 24.25
N LEU A 246 4.76 1.24 22.91
CA LEU A 246 5.96 0.82 22.18
C LEU A 246 7.12 1.78 22.43
N ALA A 247 6.86 3.10 22.42
CA ALA A 247 7.85 4.10 22.78
C ALA A 247 8.40 3.87 24.20
N GLN A 248 7.54 3.57 25.18
CA GLN A 248 7.95 3.29 26.55
C GLN A 248 8.73 1.96 26.67
N LEU A 249 8.31 0.92 25.93
CA LEU A 249 9.04 -0.35 25.83
C LEU A 249 10.45 -0.11 25.29
N GLN A 250 10.58 0.66 24.21
CA GLN A 250 11.88 0.97 23.60
C GLN A 250 12.73 1.91 24.47
N ARG A 251 12.14 2.84 25.22
CA ARG A 251 12.87 3.72 26.16
C ARG A 251 13.43 2.94 27.35
N ASN A 252 12.62 2.08 27.97
CA ASN A 252 12.99 1.35 29.18
C ASN A 252 13.82 0.09 28.88
N PHE A 253 13.46 -0.61 27.81
CA PHE A 253 13.98 -1.92 27.43
C PHE A 253 14.35 -1.93 25.94
N GLY A 254 15.10 -0.92 25.49
CA GLY A 254 15.42 -0.75 24.07
C GLY A 254 16.18 -1.93 23.48
N LEU A 255 15.67 -2.47 22.38
CA LEU A 255 16.29 -3.56 21.60
C LEU A 255 16.55 -3.18 20.15
N ILE A 256 15.66 -2.38 19.57
CA ILE A 256 15.79 -1.88 18.20
C ILE A 256 16.93 -0.86 18.15
N MET A 257 17.70 -0.86 17.08
CA MET A 257 18.77 0.11 16.86
C MET A 257 18.22 1.53 16.73
N ILE A 258 18.96 2.50 17.27
CA ILE A 258 18.58 3.93 17.23
C ILE A 258 19.63 4.67 16.43
N LEU A 259 19.23 5.64 15.62
CA LEU A 259 20.13 6.57 14.94
C LEU A 259 21.08 7.27 15.93
N LYS A 260 22.40 7.29 15.67
CA LYS A 260 23.26 8.32 16.29
C LYS A 260 22.86 9.65 15.68
N ARG A 261 22.08 10.43 16.41
CA ARG A 261 22.07 11.87 16.24
C ARG A 261 23.15 12.45 17.15
N ASP A 262 23.81 13.52 16.71
CA ASP A 262 24.39 14.47 17.64
C ASP A 262 23.25 14.95 18.53
N ILE A 263 23.40 14.79 19.86
CA ILE A 263 22.34 15.14 20.80
C ILE A 263 22.17 16.66 20.73
N LYS A 264 21.17 17.15 20.01
CA LYS A 264 20.63 18.49 20.25
C LYS A 264 19.75 18.40 21.49
N ILE A 265 20.24 18.96 22.60
CA ILE A 265 19.44 19.15 23.80
C ILE A 265 18.47 20.29 23.48
N THR A 266 17.18 19.97 23.43
CA THR A 266 16.08 20.94 23.26
C THR A 266 14.99 20.60 24.26
N ASP A 267 14.41 21.62 24.87
CA ASP A 267 13.32 21.50 25.85
C ASP A 267 11.93 21.55 25.16
N ASP A 268 11.90 21.57 23.83
CA ASP A 268 10.68 21.63 23.01
C ASP A 268 10.18 20.21 22.66
N GLU A 269 9.02 19.83 23.17
CA GLU A 269 8.38 18.53 22.90
C GLU A 269 8.06 18.32 21.42
N ILE A 270 7.81 19.38 20.64
CA ILE A 270 7.47 19.31 19.21
C ILE A 270 8.73 19.00 18.38
N GLU A 271 9.89 19.53 18.79
CA GLU A 271 11.18 19.25 18.15
C GLU A 271 11.63 17.80 18.43
N ALA A 272 11.28 17.26 19.62
CA ALA A 272 11.46 15.85 19.96
C ALA A 272 10.47 14.90 19.24
N GLU A 273 9.27 15.36 18.86
CA GLU A 273 8.31 14.60 18.05
C GLU A 273 8.66 14.57 16.55
N ASN A 274 9.24 15.65 16.00
CA ASN A 274 9.72 15.69 14.61
C ASN A 274 10.83 14.67 14.32
N ASP A 275 11.50 14.20 15.36
CA ASP A 275 12.57 13.22 15.30
C ASP A 275 12.10 11.81 14.86
N ASP A 276 10.78 11.54 14.86
CA ASP A 276 10.12 10.34 14.31
C ASP A 276 9.50 10.57 12.90
N TYR A 277 9.55 11.80 12.36
CA TYR A 277 8.85 12.20 11.12
C TYR A 277 9.63 11.89 9.82
N TYR A 278 10.92 11.61 9.91
CA TYR A 278 11.83 11.47 8.75
C TYR A 278 11.77 10.11 8.01
N LEU A 279 10.71 9.31 8.17
CA LEU A 279 10.60 8.02 7.49
C LEU A 279 10.22 8.15 5.99
N TYR A 280 9.93 9.36 5.49
CA TYR A 280 9.37 9.57 4.16
C TYR A 280 10.14 10.57 3.28
N GLU A 281 11.30 11.07 3.72
CA GLU A 281 12.20 11.84 2.86
C GLU A 281 13.38 10.96 2.44
N TRP A 282 13.56 10.79 1.13
CA TRP A 282 14.72 10.12 0.58
C TRP A 282 15.96 10.97 0.86
N ASP A 283 16.73 10.55 1.86
CA ASP A 283 17.99 11.16 2.25
C ASP A 283 19.14 10.39 1.59
N PRO A 284 19.83 10.95 0.59
CA PRO A 284 20.95 10.30 -0.09
C PRO A 284 22.15 10.01 0.83
N ASP A 285 22.16 10.53 2.06
CA ASP A 285 23.16 10.24 3.09
C ASP A 285 22.68 9.21 4.15
N ILE A 286 21.59 8.46 3.90
CA ILE A 286 21.08 7.43 4.83
C ILE A 286 22.16 6.43 5.24
N ASP A 287 23.08 6.10 4.34
CA ASP A 287 24.16 5.13 4.58
C ASP A 287 25.22 5.65 5.56
N LYS A 288 25.24 6.95 5.86
CA LYS A 288 26.15 7.57 6.85
C LYS A 288 25.57 7.60 8.27
N LYS A 289 24.31 7.19 8.46
CA LYS A 289 23.65 7.19 9.78
C LYS A 289 24.19 6.04 10.64
N ILE A 290 25.15 6.34 11.51
CA ILE A 290 25.75 5.36 12.43
C ILE A 290 24.68 4.94 13.46
N TYR A 291 24.11 3.75 13.34
CA TYR A 291 23.18 3.23 14.34
C TYR A 291 23.90 2.90 15.66
N ARG A 292 23.27 3.17 16.81
CA ARG A 292 23.71 2.73 18.14
C ARG A 292 22.80 1.64 18.69
N ILE A 293 23.42 0.64 19.32
CA ILE A 293 22.72 -0.36 20.13
C ILE A 293 22.24 0.33 21.42
N PRO A 294 20.97 0.18 21.82
CA PRO A 294 20.50 0.75 23.08
C PRO A 294 21.26 0.18 24.29
N LYS A 295 21.46 1.00 25.33
CA LYS A 295 22.22 0.62 26.55
C LYS A 295 21.69 -0.65 27.21
N PHE A 296 20.37 -0.87 27.19
CA PHE A 296 19.76 -2.06 27.75
C PHE A 296 20.20 -3.33 27.01
N ARG A 297 20.04 -3.36 25.68
CA ARG A 297 20.54 -4.44 24.83
C ARG A 297 22.05 -4.64 24.97
N GLU A 298 22.82 -3.56 24.95
CA GLU A 298 24.29 -3.63 25.09
C GLU A 298 24.71 -4.30 26.41
N LYS A 299 24.00 -4.02 27.51
CA LYS A 299 24.25 -4.67 28.79
C LYS A 299 23.98 -6.18 28.75
N ILE A 300 22.88 -6.59 28.11
CA ILE A 300 22.53 -8.01 27.98
C ILE A 300 23.56 -8.75 27.12
N GLU A 301 23.93 -8.18 25.97
CA GLU A 301 24.92 -8.76 25.05
C GLU A 301 26.29 -8.93 25.72
N LYS A 302 26.71 -7.96 26.55
CA LYS A 302 27.95 -8.06 27.33
C LYS A 302 27.91 -9.20 28.36
N GLU A 303 26.80 -9.34 29.07
CA GLU A 303 26.63 -10.43 30.06
C GLU A 303 26.53 -11.80 29.36
N LEU A 304 25.80 -11.91 28.24
CA LEU A 304 25.73 -13.12 27.41
C LEU A 304 27.12 -13.57 26.98
N LYS A 305 27.90 -12.68 26.35
CA LYS A 305 29.25 -12.99 25.90
C LYS A 305 30.16 -13.43 27.05
N LYS A 306 30.08 -12.76 28.20
CA LYS A 306 30.85 -13.12 29.39
C LYS A 306 30.48 -14.52 29.90
N TYR A 307 29.20 -14.86 29.91
CA TYR A 307 28.71 -16.16 30.37
C TYR A 307 29.03 -17.29 29.38
N GLU A 308 28.90 -17.04 28.07
CA GLU A 308 29.26 -17.98 27.01
C GLU A 308 30.75 -18.37 27.09
N VAL A 309 31.65 -17.38 27.21
CA VAL A 309 33.10 -17.65 27.36
C VAL A 309 33.36 -18.50 28.59
N ASN A 310 32.80 -18.13 29.76
CA ASN A 310 33.03 -18.90 30.99
C ASN A 310 32.48 -20.33 30.91
N LEU A 311 31.32 -20.53 30.28
CA LEU A 311 30.74 -21.87 30.11
C LEU A 311 31.55 -22.71 29.11
N SER A 312 32.09 -22.10 28.06
CA SER A 312 32.94 -22.79 27.07
C SER A 312 34.27 -23.27 27.68
N GLU A 313 34.87 -22.48 28.57
CA GLU A 313 36.07 -22.85 29.32
C GLU A 313 35.79 -24.08 30.22
N LEU A 314 34.71 -24.04 31.00
CA LEU A 314 34.32 -25.14 31.90
C LEU A 314 33.95 -26.43 31.16
N ASN A 315 33.37 -26.31 29.95
CA ASN A 315 33.07 -27.47 29.11
C ASN A 315 34.37 -28.11 28.57
N SER A 316 35.34 -27.28 28.18
CA SER A 316 36.66 -27.73 27.71
C SER A 316 37.45 -28.43 28.81
N GLU A 317 37.34 -27.95 30.05
CA GLU A 317 37.93 -28.55 31.25
C GLU A 317 37.19 -29.82 31.75
N LYS A 318 36.09 -30.22 31.09
CA LYS A 318 35.23 -31.36 31.47
C LYS A 318 34.68 -31.28 32.91
N ASN A 319 34.55 -30.07 33.47
CA ASN A 319 33.99 -29.85 34.80
C ASN A 319 32.44 -29.77 34.74
N TYR A 320 31.80 -30.91 34.48
CA TYR A 320 30.37 -31.00 34.21
C TYR A 320 29.47 -30.56 35.36
N HIS A 321 29.89 -30.78 36.62
CA HIS A 321 29.10 -30.40 37.79
C HIS A 321 29.05 -28.88 37.95
N GLU A 322 30.20 -28.21 37.83
CA GLU A 322 30.27 -26.75 37.92
C GLU A 322 29.63 -26.05 36.72
N PHE A 323 29.80 -26.63 35.52
CA PHE A 323 29.12 -26.18 34.30
C PHE A 323 27.59 -26.12 34.49
N LYS A 324 26.97 -27.23 34.93
CA LYS A 324 25.51 -27.28 35.14
C LYS A 324 25.03 -26.24 36.16
N LYS A 325 25.78 -26.08 37.27
CA LYS A 325 25.44 -25.12 38.33
C LYS A 325 25.54 -23.67 37.85
N LYS A 326 26.61 -23.31 37.15
CA LYS A 326 26.80 -21.95 36.60
C LYS A 326 25.83 -21.65 35.46
N LYS A 327 25.59 -22.61 34.54
CA LYS A 327 24.59 -22.47 33.47
C LYS A 327 23.21 -22.15 34.04
N ALA A 328 22.74 -22.88 35.06
CA ALA A 328 21.47 -22.59 35.72
C ALA A 328 21.42 -21.20 36.36
N ARG A 329 22.52 -20.76 36.98
CA ARG A 329 22.62 -19.42 37.59
C ARG A 329 22.62 -18.30 36.54
N TYR A 330 23.36 -18.45 35.44
CA TYR A 330 23.43 -17.46 34.36
C TYR A 330 22.10 -17.36 33.62
N LYS A 331 21.49 -18.50 33.30
CA LYS A 331 20.13 -18.56 32.74
C LYS A 331 19.14 -17.81 33.63
N LYS A 332 19.15 -18.07 34.94
CA LYS A 332 18.26 -17.37 35.89
C LYS A 332 18.43 -15.84 35.83
N LYS A 333 19.67 -15.35 35.86
CA LYS A 333 19.96 -13.90 35.80
C LYS A 333 19.49 -13.25 34.51
N LEU A 334 19.75 -13.87 33.36
CA LEU A 334 19.32 -13.31 32.08
C LEU A 334 17.80 -13.36 31.93
N ASN A 335 17.16 -14.43 32.37
CA ASN A 335 15.71 -14.54 32.38
C ASN A 335 15.06 -13.48 33.29
N GLU A 336 15.67 -13.15 34.44
CA GLU A 336 15.23 -12.03 35.28
C GLU A 336 15.36 -10.67 34.57
N MET A 337 16.42 -10.45 33.80
CA MET A 337 16.60 -9.21 33.01
C MET A 337 15.60 -9.12 31.84
N LEU A 338 15.29 -10.24 31.19
CA LEU A 338 14.39 -10.33 30.04
C LEU A 338 12.91 -10.49 30.42
N ALA A 339 12.59 -10.79 31.69
CA ALA A 339 11.22 -11.01 32.15
C ALA A 339 10.29 -9.81 31.87
N LYS A 340 10.72 -8.59 32.24
CA LYS A 340 9.91 -7.37 32.02
C LYS A 340 9.72 -7.03 30.53
N PRO A 341 10.77 -7.06 29.67
CA PRO A 341 10.60 -6.93 28.22
C PRO A 341 9.59 -7.94 27.64
N ASN A 342 9.70 -9.22 28.01
CA ASN A 342 8.79 -10.28 27.55
C ASN A 342 7.34 -10.04 28.00
N GLU A 343 7.14 -9.64 29.26
CA GLU A 343 5.81 -9.32 29.80
C GLU A 343 5.18 -8.13 29.06
N TRP A 344 5.94 -7.05 28.86
CA TRP A 344 5.47 -5.87 28.14
C TRP A 344 5.13 -6.17 26.69
N TYR A 345 6.03 -6.86 25.99
CA TYR A 345 5.80 -7.29 24.61
C TYR A 345 4.52 -8.13 24.50
N THR A 346 4.35 -9.12 25.38
CA THR A 346 3.16 -9.98 25.40
C THR A 346 1.88 -9.17 25.63
N LYS A 347 1.91 -8.19 26.55
CA LYS A 347 0.78 -7.32 26.82
C LYS A 347 0.41 -6.47 25.60
N ILE A 348 1.39 -5.83 24.97
CA ILE A 348 1.20 -5.00 23.77
C ILE A 348 0.64 -5.85 22.62
N MET A 349 1.22 -7.03 22.38
CA MET A 349 0.77 -7.92 21.31
C MET A 349 -0.64 -8.47 21.55
N ASN A 350 -1.00 -8.77 22.80
CA ASN A 350 -2.35 -9.22 23.12
C ASN A 350 -3.39 -8.11 22.90
N ASP A 351 -3.06 -6.86 23.21
CA ASP A 351 -3.94 -5.72 22.94
C ASP A 351 -4.05 -5.46 21.42
N PHE A 352 -2.92 -5.46 20.72
CA PHE A 352 -2.88 -5.33 19.26
C PHE A 352 -3.73 -6.40 18.55
N LYS A 353 -3.57 -7.69 18.93
CA LYS A 353 -4.36 -8.80 18.36
C LYS A 353 -5.87 -8.61 18.55
N LYS A 354 -6.31 -8.10 19.71
CA LYS A 354 -7.73 -7.80 19.95
C LYS A 354 -8.23 -6.73 18.99
N ARG A 355 -7.43 -5.71 18.72
CA ARG A 355 -7.81 -4.59 17.84
C ARG A 355 -7.82 -5.02 16.39
N ILE A 356 -6.82 -5.78 15.96
CA ILE A 356 -6.77 -6.41 14.64
C ILE A 356 -7.97 -7.33 14.41
N GLY A 357 -8.47 -8.04 15.42
CA GLY A 357 -9.70 -8.82 15.30
C GLY A 357 -10.94 -7.99 14.89
N ILE A 358 -10.97 -6.71 15.27
CA ILE A 358 -12.06 -5.77 14.91
C ILE A 358 -11.79 -5.16 13.52
N ILE A 359 -10.54 -4.84 13.22
CA ILE A 359 -10.14 -4.14 11.99
C ILE A 359 -10.11 -5.08 10.78
N SER A 360 -9.60 -6.31 10.95
CA SER A 360 -9.33 -7.27 9.87
C SER A 360 -10.51 -7.52 8.92
N PRO A 361 -11.76 -7.67 9.39
CA PRO A 361 -12.92 -7.83 8.49
C PRO A 361 -13.16 -6.65 7.55
N PHE A 362 -12.68 -5.46 7.91
CA PHE A 362 -12.88 -4.22 7.15
C PHE A 362 -11.60 -3.70 6.48
N PHE A 363 -10.49 -4.43 6.59
CA PHE A 363 -9.17 -4.01 6.09
C PHE A 363 -9.18 -3.67 4.59
N ASP A 364 -9.96 -4.41 3.79
CA ASP A 364 -10.10 -4.18 2.35
C ASP A 364 -10.73 -2.84 1.98
N TYR A 365 -11.40 -2.20 2.94
CA TYR A 365 -12.08 -0.91 2.80
C TYR A 365 -11.31 0.21 3.51
N LEU A 366 -10.06 -0.01 3.91
CA LEU A 366 -9.19 1.03 4.46
C LEU A 366 -8.35 1.66 3.36
N ASP A 367 -8.00 2.93 3.55
CA ASP A 367 -7.10 3.64 2.65
C ASP A 367 -5.63 3.33 2.92
N THR A 368 -4.73 3.94 2.16
CA THR A 368 -3.29 3.70 2.32
C THR A 368 -2.76 4.22 3.65
N ASP A 369 -3.20 5.39 4.10
CA ASP A 369 -2.69 5.97 5.35
C ASP A 369 -3.20 5.19 6.58
N GLU A 370 -4.46 4.76 6.56
CA GLU A 370 -5.09 3.90 7.55
C GLU A 370 -4.37 2.55 7.68
N ARG A 371 -4.00 1.92 6.56
CA ARG A 371 -3.25 0.65 6.55
C ARG A 371 -1.81 0.83 6.99
N LYS A 372 -1.14 1.90 6.55
CA LYS A 372 0.24 2.21 6.93
C LYS A 372 0.43 2.38 8.43
N ILE A 373 -0.57 2.91 9.15
CA ILE A 373 -0.51 2.98 10.61
C ILE A 373 -0.36 1.58 11.23
N ILE A 374 -1.12 0.61 10.71
CA ILE A 374 -1.12 -0.78 11.17
C ILE A 374 0.21 -1.44 10.79
N GLU A 375 0.59 -1.35 9.51
CA GLU A 375 1.82 -1.93 8.97
C GLU A 375 3.06 -1.40 9.70
N HIS A 376 3.15 -0.08 9.89
CA HIS A 376 4.27 0.53 10.60
C HIS A 376 4.38 0.06 12.06
N PHE A 377 3.24 -0.10 12.75
CA PHE A 377 3.26 -0.65 14.10
C PHE A 377 3.71 -2.12 14.09
N GLU A 378 3.18 -2.92 13.18
CA GLU A 378 3.48 -4.35 13.03
C GLU A 378 4.96 -4.60 12.69
N GLU A 379 5.53 -3.82 11.78
CA GLU A 379 6.95 -3.89 11.42
C GLU A 379 7.84 -3.60 12.63
N ARG A 380 7.59 -2.49 13.34
CA ARG A 380 8.42 -2.10 14.50
C ARG A 380 8.31 -3.10 15.64
N ILE A 381 7.12 -3.60 15.95
CA ILE A 381 6.96 -4.58 17.02
C ILE A 381 7.53 -5.95 16.62
N SER A 382 7.48 -6.31 15.34
CA SER A 382 8.11 -7.52 14.79
C SER A 382 9.63 -7.45 14.91
N ASP A 383 10.24 -6.31 14.55
CA ASP A 383 11.68 -6.12 14.70
C ASP A 383 12.13 -6.15 16.16
N TYR A 384 11.32 -5.60 17.07
CA TYR A 384 11.54 -5.77 18.50
C TYR A 384 11.51 -7.26 18.90
N SER A 385 10.50 -8.00 18.44
CA SER A 385 10.33 -9.43 18.74
C SER A 385 11.51 -10.25 18.26
N LYS A 386 11.97 -10.06 17.01
CA LYS A 386 13.09 -10.82 16.45
C LYS A 386 14.33 -10.73 17.33
N VAL A 387 14.65 -9.53 17.82
CA VAL A 387 15.80 -9.32 18.71
C VAL A 387 15.53 -9.92 20.09
N LEU A 388 14.33 -9.77 20.63
CA LEU A 388 13.96 -10.34 21.92
C LEU A 388 14.04 -11.88 21.91
N ASP A 389 13.56 -12.51 20.84
CA ASP A 389 13.57 -13.95 20.64
C ASP A 389 15.00 -14.49 20.47
N ASP A 390 15.88 -13.78 19.75
CA ASP A 390 17.32 -14.10 19.69
C ASP A 390 17.95 -14.07 21.09
N LEU A 391 17.71 -13.02 21.87
CA LEU A 391 18.26 -12.88 23.22
C LEU A 391 17.74 -13.96 24.17
N ASN A 392 16.44 -14.30 24.10
CA ASN A 392 15.84 -15.39 24.86
C ASN A 392 16.41 -16.76 24.45
N SER A 393 16.64 -16.99 23.16
CA SER A 393 17.23 -18.24 22.67
C SER A 393 18.68 -18.40 23.15
N ARG A 394 19.47 -17.33 23.06
CA ARG A 394 20.87 -17.33 23.51
C ARG A 394 21.02 -17.44 25.03
N SER A 395 20.05 -16.96 25.81
CA SER A 395 20.07 -17.10 27.28
C SER A 395 19.91 -18.53 27.78
N GLU A 396 19.48 -19.45 26.92
CA GLU A 396 19.40 -20.89 27.22
C GLU A 396 20.77 -21.58 27.22
N PHE A 397 21.80 -20.93 26.63
CA PHE A 397 23.15 -21.46 26.50
C PHE A 397 23.16 -22.91 25.98
N ASN A 398 22.53 -23.16 24.84
CA ASN A 398 22.57 -24.45 24.14
C ASN A 398 23.96 -24.69 23.50
N LEU A 399 24.98 -24.69 24.36
CA LEU A 399 26.40 -24.92 24.08
C LEU A 399 26.75 -26.41 24.17
#